data_AF-A0A843H765-F1
#
_entry.id   AF-A0A843H765-F1
#
_cell.length_a   1.000
_cell.length_b   1.000
_cell.length_c   1.000
_cell.angle_alpha   90.00
_cell.angle_beta   90.00
_cell.angle_gamma   90.00
#
_symmetry.space_group_name_H-M   'P 1'
#
loop_
_entity.id
_entity.type
_entity.pdbx_description
1 polymer ?
#
loop_
_entity_poly.entity_id
_entity_poly.type
_entity_poly.pdbx_seq_one_letter_code
_entity_poly.pdbx_strand_id
1 'polypeptide(L)' 'MIAVMIFFAFMHLPDMQSIVSVLALQGFGSIFEFYGYIKTKNLLISYLTHLFTDLTLFSLLLLVV' A
#
# COMPACT_ATOMS: atom_id res chain seq x y z
N MET A 1 -6.15 13.06 1.52
CA MET A 1 -6.20 11.68 1.00
C MET A 1 -5.08 11.45 -0.01
N ILE A 2 -5.11 12.11 -1.17
CA ILE A 2 -4.03 12.04 -2.18
C ILE A 2 -2.66 12.40 -1.58
N ALA A 3 -2.56 13.49 -0.81
CA ALA A 3 -1.30 13.88 -0.18
C ALA A 3 -0.73 12.83 0.80
N VAL A 4 -1.58 12.08 1.50
CA VAL A 4 -1.17 11.02 2.43
C VAL A 4 -0.65 9.81 1.65
N MET A 5 -1.35 9.43 0.57
CA MET A 5 -0.92 8.33 -0.31
C MET A 5 0.39 8.66 -1.02
N ILE A 6 0.57 9.91 -1.48
CA ILE A 6 1.83 10.38 -2.08
C ILE A 6 2.96 10.35 -1.05
N PHE A 7 2.72 10.84 0.17
CA PHE A 7 3.70 10.81 1.24
C PHE A 7 4.11 9.37 1.58
N PHE A 8 3.14 8.48 1.77
CA PHE A 8 3.37 7.07 2.04
C PHE A 8 4.15 6.39 0.91
N ALA A 9 3.81 6.70 -0.34
CA ALA A 9 4.54 6.23 -1.50
C ALA A 9 6.02 6.66 -1.39
N PHE A 10 6.30 7.95 -1.22
CA PHE A 10 7.68 8.45 -1.17
C PHE A 10 8.53 7.87 -0.04
N MET A 11 7.95 7.36 1.04
CA MET A 11 8.71 6.62 2.06
C MET A 11 9.39 5.35 1.52
N HIS A 12 8.87 4.78 0.44
CA HIS A 12 9.38 3.57 -0.22
C HIS A 12 10.29 3.87 -1.43
N LEU A 13 10.57 5.14 -1.71
CA LEU A 13 11.47 5.53 -2.78
C LEU A 13 12.89 4.92 -2.65
N PRO A 14 13.48 4.79 -1.45
CA PRO A 14 14.78 4.13 -1.28
C PRO A 14 14.79 2.67 -1.75
N ASP A 15 13.67 1.96 -1.61
CA ASP A 15 13.57 0.53 -1.89
C ASP A 15 13.31 0.21 -3.37
N MET A 16 12.50 1.04 -4.04
CA MET A 16 12.07 0.79 -5.43
C MET A 16 12.82 1.61 -6.49
N GLN A 17 13.57 2.64 -6.09
CA GLN A 17 14.41 3.50 -6.95
C GLN A 17 13.74 4.12 -8.19
N SER A 18 12.40 4.06 -8.29
CA SER A 18 11.62 4.63 -9.39
C SER A 18 10.36 5.30 -8.86
N ILE A 19 10.27 6.62 -9.07
CA ILE A 19 9.12 7.44 -8.65
C ILE A 19 7.80 6.89 -9.19
N VAL A 20 7.79 6.45 -10.46
CA VAL A 20 6.58 5.91 -11.10
C VAL A 20 6.16 4.62 -10.43
N SER A 21 7.10 3.70 -10.18
CA SER A 21 6.81 2.42 -9.52
C SER A 21 6.27 2.62 -8.10
N VAL A 22 6.83 3.58 -7.37
CA VAL A 22 6.47 3.90 -5.99
C VAL A 22 5.06 4.48 -5.91
N LEU A 23 4.73 5.42 -6.80
CA LEU A 23 3.38 5.98 -6.86
C LEU A 23 2.34 4.93 -7.29
N ALA A 24 2.70 4.04 -8.22
CA ALA A 24 1.81 2.99 -8.71
C ALA A 24 1.57 1.88 -7.66
N LEU A 25 2.64 1.35 -7.07
CA LEU A 25 2.56 0.19 -6.19
C LEU A 25 2.24 0.58 -4.76
N GLN A 26 2.91 1.59 -4.20
CA GLN A 26 2.75 1.99 -2.80
C GLN A 26 1.67 3.07 -2.65
N GLY A 27 1.68 4.07 -3.56
CA GLY A 27 0.66 5.11 -3.59
C GLY A 27 -0.73 4.55 -3.85
N PHE A 28 -0.99 4.04 -5.06
CA PHE A 28 -2.31 3.48 -5.39
C PHE A 28 -2.63 2.16 -4.66
N GLY A 29 -1.62 1.36 -4.27
CA GLY A 29 -1.82 0.15 -3.46
C GLY A 29 -2.45 0.44 -2.10
N SER A 30 -2.13 1.59 -1.49
CA SER A 30 -2.66 2.00 -0.19
C SER A 30 -4.15 2.40 -0.18
N ILE A 31 -4.86 2.28 -1.31
CA ILE A 31 -6.28 2.65 -1.40
C ILE A 31 -7.18 1.80 -0.49
N PHE A 32 -6.86 0.51 -0.32
CA PHE A 32 -7.65 -0.41 0.51
C PHE A 32 -7.47 -0.13 2.01
N GLU A 33 -6.28 0.30 2.40
CA GLU A 33 -5.93 0.70 3.76
C GLU A 33 -6.72 1.95 4.15
N PHE A 34 -6.67 2.94 3.26
CA PHE A 34 -7.39 4.19 3.46
C PHE A 34 -8.90 3.97 3.48
N TYR A 35 -9.43 3.16 2.57
CA TYR A 35 -10.85 2.79 2.56
C TYR A 35 -11.26 2.07 3.85
N GLY A 36 -10.46 1.11 4.31
CA GLY A 36 -10.67 0.37 5.55
C GLY A 36 -10.79 1.31 6.75
N TYR A 37 -9.87 2.26 6.90
CA TYR A 37 -9.96 3.26 7.96
C TYR A 37 -11.16 4.19 7.80
N ILE A 38 -11.42 4.72 6.60
CA ILE A 38 -12.51 5.68 6.41
C ILE A 38 -13.87 5.05 6.72
N LYS A 39 -14.07 3.79 6.32
CA LYS A 39 -15.35 3.09 6.51
C LYS A 39 -15.60 2.67 7.95
N THR A 40 -14.56 2.30 8.67
CA THR A 40 -14.69 1.66 9.99
C THR A 40 -14.22 2.52 11.16
N LYS A 41 -13.44 3.57 10.86
CA LYS A 41 -12.74 4.43 11.84
C LYS A 41 -11.86 3.64 12.81
N ASN A 42 -11.38 2.46 12.39
CA ASN A 42 -10.56 1.56 13.20
C ASN A 42 -9.19 1.36 12.53
N LEU A 43 -8.13 1.75 13.25
CA LEU A 43 -6.75 1.60 12.77
C LEU A 43 -6.35 0.13 12.59
N LEU A 44 -6.89 -0.79 13.41
CA LEU A 44 -6.63 -2.22 13.26
C LEU A 44 -7.13 -2.72 11.89
N ILE A 45 -8.27 -2.22 11.41
CA ILE A 45 -8.81 -2.65 10.11
C ILE A 45 -7.94 -2.13 8.97
N SER A 46 -7.45 -0.89 9.06
CA SER A 46 -6.46 -0.34 8.11
C SER A 46 -5.17 -1.15 8.08
N TYR A 47 -4.69 -1.58 9.25
CA TYR A 47 -3.50 -2.40 9.38
C TYR A 47 -3.71 -3.80 8.78
N LEU A 48 -4.85 -4.43 9.04
CA LEU A 48 -5.16 -5.74 8.49
C LEU A 48 -5.28 -5.71 6.96
N THR A 49 -5.92 -4.67 6.40
CA THR A 49 -6.00 -4.54 4.94
C THR A 49 -4.62 -4.29 4.31
N HIS A 50 -3.73 -3.55 4.96
CA HIS A 50 -2.33 -3.43 4.55
C HIS A 50 -1.65 -4.81 4.52
N LEU A 51 -1.65 -5.50 5.67
CA LEU A 51 -1.01 -6.80 5.84
C LEU A 51 -1.50 -7.84 4.82
N PHE A 52 -2.81 -7.89 4.54
CA PHE A 52 -3.36 -8.82 3.56
C PHE A 52 -3.05 -8.42 2.12
N THR A 53 -2.96 -7.12 1.82
CA THR A 53 -2.55 -6.65 0.49
C THR A 53 -1.10 -7.07 0.21
N ASP A 54 -0.20 -6.80 1.16
CA ASP A 54 1.21 -7.21 1.07
C ASP A 54 1.35 -8.72 0.95
N LEU A 55 0.69 -9.49 1.83
CA LEU A 55 0.72 -10.94 1.78
C LEU A 55 0.26 -11.47 0.41
N THR A 56 -0.79 -10.87 -0.16
CA THR A 56 -1.29 -11.27 -1.49
C THR A 56 -0.27 -10.97 -2.57
N LEU A 57 0.32 -9.78 -2.58
CA LEU A 57 1.33 -9.38 -3.58
C LEU A 57 2.59 -10.25 -3.49
N PHE A 58 3.11 -10.47 -2.29
CA PHE A 58 4.28 -11.33 -2.08
C PHE A 58 4.00 -12.80 -2.40
N SER A 59 2.80 -13.30 -2.09
CA SER A 59 2.41 -14.67 -2.46
C SER A 59 2.31 -14.82 -3.98
N LEU A 60 1.75 -13.83 -4.68
CA LEU A 60 1.71 -13.82 -6.14
C LEU A 60 3.12 -13.78 -6.75
N LEU A 61 4.01 -12.94 -6.20
CA LEU A 61 5.40 -12.89 -6.63
C LEU A 61 6.08 -14.26 -6.48
N LEU A 62 5.88 -14.95 -5.36
CA LEU A 62 6.43 -16.30 -5.11
C LEU A 62 5.86 -17.39 -6.02
N LEU A 63 4.67 -17.20 -6.59
CA LEU A 63 4.04 -18.16 -7.50
C LEU A 63 4.40 -17.93 -8.97
N VAL A 64 4.80 -16.70 -9.32
CA VAL A 64 5.11 -16.28 -10.70
C VAL A 64 6.62 -16.32 -10.98
N VAL A 65 7.46 -16.30 -9.94
CA VAL A 65 8.91 -16.50 -9.98
C VAL A 65 9.25 -17.96 -9.71
#